data_AF-A0A9W4WJT9-F1
#
_entry.id   AF-A0A9W4WJT9-F1
#
_cell.length_a   1.000
_cell.length_b   1.000
_cell.length_c   1.000
_cell.angle_alpha   90.00
_cell.angle_beta   90.00
_cell.angle_gamma   90.00
#
_symmetry.space_group_name_H-M   'P 1'
#
loop_
_entity.id
_entity.type
_entity.pdbx_description
1 polymer ?
#
loop_
_entity_poly.entity_id
_entity_poly.type
_entity_poly.pdbx_seq_one_letter_code
_entity_poly.pdbx_strand_id
1 'polypeptide(L)'
;MNIRKQNFTTSSNLQRKLTLPPLKDETLRNEVLTHPSTPQNNHHSYKRYCFYGDKVYNYFIARELYNKLPNASNAELTIRTHQLISRSFLAKIAIECGLDKSIKLAKNYPMSDGILSENVEAHFALYILNGMEDEMKQFIAEVVDYYFEKEVAQEGKIQVDDDVNDMQKEMMVNDNKEE
;
A
#
# COMPACT_ATOMS: atom_id res chain seq x y z
N MET A 1 12.61 -16.89 -18.75
CA MET A 1 13.34 -16.55 -17.51
C MET A 1 12.51 -17.07 -16.35
N ASN A 2 12.96 -18.14 -15.69
CA ASN A 2 12.20 -18.80 -14.62
C ASN A 2 12.24 -17.97 -13.34
N ILE A 3 11.16 -17.24 -13.06
CA ILE A 3 10.91 -16.66 -11.74
C ILE A 3 10.60 -17.83 -10.82
N ARG A 4 11.56 -18.19 -9.95
CA ARG A 4 11.35 -19.24 -8.95
C ARG A 4 10.28 -18.75 -7.98
N LYS A 5 9.15 -19.47 -7.96
CA LYS A 5 8.06 -19.36 -7.00
C LYS A 5 8.65 -19.40 -5.58
N GLN A 6 8.75 -18.24 -4.94
CA GLN A 6 8.91 -18.15 -3.48
C GLN A 6 7.57 -18.59 -2.89
N ASN A 7 7.59 -19.62 -2.03
CA ASN A 7 6.39 -20.19 -1.44
C ASN A 7 5.81 -19.20 -0.42
N PHE A 8 4.94 -18.30 -0.88
CA PHE A 8 4.04 -17.57 0.01
C PHE A 8 3.05 -18.59 0.57
N THR A 9 3.14 -18.87 1.86
CA THR A 9 2.17 -19.72 2.57
C THR A 9 0.82 -19.03 2.56
N THR A 10 -0.06 -19.45 1.65
CA THR A 10 -1.45 -19.00 1.58
C THR A 10 -2.19 -19.50 2.82
N SER A 11 -2.27 -18.67 3.87
CA SER A 11 -3.16 -18.90 4.99
C SER A 11 -4.29 -17.87 4.99
N SER A 12 -5.48 -18.39 4.70
CA SER A 12 -6.82 -17.81 4.89
C SER A 12 -7.28 -16.72 3.90
N ASN A 13 -8.47 -16.97 3.33
CA ASN A 13 -9.26 -16.10 2.45
C ASN A 13 -9.82 -14.83 3.15
N LEU A 14 -9.17 -14.34 4.21
CA LEU A 14 -9.53 -13.08 4.84
C LEU A 14 -8.62 -11.99 4.26
N GLN A 15 -9.17 -11.07 3.48
CA GLN A 15 -8.40 -9.90 3.03
C GLN A 15 -7.83 -9.19 4.26
N ARG A 16 -6.50 -9.10 4.38
CA ARG A 16 -5.85 -8.39 5.48
C ARG A 16 -6.34 -6.94 5.47
N LYS A 17 -7.04 -6.55 6.53
CA LYS A 17 -7.37 -5.15 6.78
C LYS A 17 -6.17 -4.49 7.44
N LEU A 18 -5.61 -3.48 6.79
CA LEU A 18 -4.51 -2.71 7.36
C LEU A 18 -5.04 -1.74 8.42
N THR A 19 -4.27 -1.52 9.47
CA THR A 19 -4.57 -0.52 10.49
C THR A 19 -3.30 0.22 10.85
N LEU A 20 -3.32 1.55 10.74
CA LEU A 20 -2.19 2.37 11.15
C LEU A 20 -1.99 2.26 12.67
N PRO A 21 -0.72 2.22 13.15
CA PRO A 21 -0.43 2.31 14.56
C PRO A 21 -1.07 3.57 15.19
N PRO A 22 -1.81 3.43 16.30
CA PRO A 22 -2.43 4.57 16.94
C PRO A 22 -1.37 5.52 17.51
N LEU A 23 -1.34 6.78 17.04
CA LEU A 23 -0.49 7.82 17.65
C LEU A 23 -0.82 7.99 19.14
N LYS A 24 0.20 7.87 19.99
CA LYS A 24 0.05 7.91 21.46
C LYS A 24 -0.44 9.27 21.94
N ASP A 25 -0.03 10.35 21.27
CA ASP A 25 -0.46 11.71 21.54
C ASP A 25 -1.73 12.05 20.74
N GLU A 26 -2.82 12.34 21.46
CA GLU A 26 -4.12 12.72 20.87
C GLU A 26 -4.08 14.06 20.12
N THR A 27 -3.24 15.01 20.56
CA THR A 27 -3.06 16.29 19.91
C THR A 27 -2.42 16.09 18.54
N LEU A 28 -1.34 15.31 18.47
CA LEU A 28 -0.68 14.97 17.21
C LEU A 28 -1.58 14.14 16.29
N ARG A 29 -2.37 13.22 16.85
CA ARG A 29 -3.38 12.47 16.09
C ARG A 29 -4.42 13.40 15.46
N ASN A 30 -4.93 14.37 16.22
CA ASN A 30 -5.90 15.32 15.69
C ASN A 30 -5.26 16.26 14.64
N GLU A 31 -4.02 16.70 14.87
CA GLU A 31 -3.28 17.54 13.94
C GLU A 31 -3.06 16.85 12.59
N VAL A 32 -2.56 15.60 12.60
CA VAL A 32 -2.29 14.84 11.36
C VAL A 32 -3.56 14.49 10.61
N LEU A 33 -4.69 14.29 11.29
CA LEU A 33 -5.97 14.03 10.62
C LEU A 33 -6.65 15.29 10.10
N THR A 34 -6.16 16.48 10.43
CA THR A 34 -6.77 17.74 10.02
C THR A 34 -6.00 18.30 8.84
N HIS A 35 -6.55 18.24 7.62
CA HIS A 35 -5.83 18.68 6.43
C HIS A 35 -5.65 20.23 6.41
N PRO A 36 -4.57 20.75 5.81
CA PRO A 36 -4.32 22.20 5.70
C PRO A 36 -5.34 23.02 4.90
N SER A 37 -6.33 22.38 4.28
CA SER A 37 -7.48 23.11 3.71
C SER A 37 -8.43 23.63 4.79
N THR A 38 -8.36 23.09 6.01
CA THR A 38 -9.10 23.60 7.16
C THR A 38 -8.35 24.79 7.81
N PRO A 39 -9.06 25.82 8.30
CA PRO A 39 -8.44 26.93 9.02
C PRO A 39 -7.75 26.54 10.34
N GLN A 40 -8.12 25.38 10.90
CA GLN A 40 -7.63 24.90 12.20
C GLN A 40 -6.24 24.25 12.13
N ASN A 41 -5.77 23.87 10.94
CA ASN A 41 -4.47 23.21 10.79
C ASN A 41 -3.35 24.22 10.52
N ASN A 42 -2.20 23.99 11.16
CA ASN A 42 -0.96 24.68 10.82
C ASN A 42 -0.35 24.09 9.54
N HIS A 43 -0.68 24.70 8.40
CA HIS A 43 -0.20 24.29 7.06
C HIS A 43 1.32 24.06 7.01
N HIS A 44 2.10 24.87 7.75
CA HIS A 44 3.55 24.76 7.76
C HIS A 44 4.04 23.47 8.40
N SER A 45 3.49 23.09 9.57
CA SER A 45 3.85 21.84 10.25
C SER A 45 3.45 20.62 9.41
N TYR A 46 2.21 20.60 8.90
CA TYR A 46 1.70 19.47 8.12
C TYR A 46 2.57 19.18 6.89
N LYS A 47 2.93 20.21 6.11
CA LYS A 47 3.79 20.00 4.93
C LYS A 47 5.22 19.55 5.29
N ARG A 48 5.74 19.96 6.45
CA ARG A 48 7.02 19.42 6.97
C ARG A 48 6.90 17.95 7.35
N TYR A 49 5.77 17.53 7.92
CA TYR A 49 5.50 16.12 8.18
C TYR A 49 5.43 15.32 6.89
N CYS A 50 4.68 15.77 5.87
CA CYS A 50 4.66 15.09 4.57
C CYS A 50 6.06 14.96 3.96
N PHE A 51 6.85 16.04 3.95
CA PHE A 51 8.20 16.02 3.39
C PHE A 51 9.11 15.01 4.06
N TYR A 52 9.13 14.98 5.40
CA TYR A 52 9.97 14.04 6.14
C TYR A 52 9.44 12.61 6.04
N GLY A 53 8.12 12.48 6.13
CA GLY A 53 7.36 11.25 6.07
C GLY A 53 7.55 10.47 4.78
N ASP A 54 7.56 11.14 3.63
CA ASP A 54 7.89 10.53 2.34
C ASP A 54 9.25 9.82 2.37
N LYS A 55 10.29 10.49 2.89
CA LYS A 55 11.64 9.90 2.98
C LYS A 55 11.69 8.74 3.96
N VAL A 56 11.00 8.86 5.09
CA VAL A 56 10.90 7.79 6.10
C VAL A 56 10.19 6.57 5.50
N TYR A 57 8.98 6.74 4.96
CA TYR A 57 8.21 5.65 4.36
C TYR A 57 9.01 4.92 3.27
N ASN A 58 9.64 5.68 2.36
CA ASN A 58 10.44 5.11 1.28
C ASN A 58 11.61 4.27 1.78
N TYR A 59 12.32 4.75 2.82
CA TYR A 59 13.40 4.00 3.44
C TYR A 59 12.92 2.68 4.03
N PHE A 60 11.81 2.70 4.80
CA PHE A 60 11.32 1.48 5.44
C PHE A 60 10.76 0.46 4.45
N ILE A 61 10.07 0.91 3.38
CA ILE A 61 9.65 0.03 2.29
C ILE A 61 10.87 -0.64 1.64
N ALA A 62 11.89 0.14 1.25
CA ALA A 62 13.08 -0.40 0.62
C ALA A 62 13.82 -1.39 1.52
N ARG A 63 13.95 -1.06 2.81
CA ARG A 63 14.54 -1.95 3.84
C ARG A 63 13.77 -3.26 3.96
N GLU A 64 12.44 -3.19 4.04
CA GLU A 64 11.61 -4.38 4.22
C GLU A 64 11.66 -5.29 2.99
N LEU A 65 11.54 -4.72 1.78
CA LEU A 65 11.69 -5.48 0.53
C LEU A 65 13.07 -6.13 0.42
N TYR A 66 14.15 -5.41 0.76
CA TYR A 66 15.51 -5.94 0.76
C TYR A 66 15.66 -7.15 1.68
N ASN A 67 15.15 -7.06 2.92
CA ASN A 67 15.22 -8.15 3.88
C ASN A 67 14.36 -9.36 3.47
N LYS A 68 13.18 -9.10 2.92
CA LYS A 68 12.19 -10.13 2.59
C LYS A 68 12.50 -10.86 1.28
N LEU A 69 13.22 -10.21 0.35
CA LEU A 69 13.60 -10.76 -0.95
C LEU A 69 15.12 -10.89 -1.09
N PRO A 70 15.79 -11.79 -0.35
CA PRO A 70 17.26 -11.88 -0.32
C PRO A 70 17.91 -12.25 -1.67
N ASN A 71 17.12 -12.77 -2.61
CA ASN A 71 17.59 -13.17 -3.96
C ASN A 71 17.15 -12.20 -5.07
N ALA A 72 16.43 -11.12 -4.75
CA ALA A 72 15.97 -10.17 -5.75
C ALA A 72 17.13 -9.34 -6.30
N SER A 73 17.05 -9.01 -7.59
CA SER A 73 18.02 -8.11 -8.22
C SER A 73 17.77 -6.65 -7.79
N ASN A 74 18.78 -5.78 -7.97
CA ASN A 74 18.61 -4.34 -7.74
C ASN A 74 17.46 -3.74 -8.58
N ALA A 75 17.31 -4.20 -9.84
CA ALA A 75 16.24 -3.74 -10.72
C ALA A 75 14.86 -4.15 -10.19
N GLU A 76 14.72 -5.38 -9.71
CA GLU A 76 13.49 -5.87 -9.10
C GLU A 76 13.12 -5.09 -7.83
N LEU A 77 14.07 -4.92 -6.91
CA LEU A 77 13.86 -4.13 -5.69
C LEU A 77 13.46 -2.69 -5.99
N THR A 78 14.09 -2.07 -6.99
CA THR A 78 13.76 -0.70 -7.44
C THR A 78 12.32 -0.61 -7.96
N ILE A 79 11.92 -1.54 -8.83
CA ILE A 79 10.58 -1.55 -9.42
C ILE A 79 9.52 -1.72 -8.32
N ARG A 80 9.71 -2.71 -7.44
CA ARG A 80 8.77 -2.98 -6.33
C ARG A 80 8.71 -1.78 -5.38
N THR A 81 9.85 -1.22 -5.00
CA THR A 81 9.89 -0.01 -4.15
C THR A 81 9.08 1.11 -4.78
N HIS A 82 9.32 1.46 -6.05
CA HIS A 82 8.57 2.51 -6.75
C HIS A 82 7.06 2.27 -6.78
N GLN A 83 6.62 1.01 -6.88
CA GLN A 83 5.20 0.68 -6.81
C GLN A 83 4.63 0.95 -5.40
N LEU A 84 5.30 0.48 -4.35
CA LEU A 84 4.83 0.61 -2.96
C LEU A 84 4.93 2.06 -2.42
N ILE A 85 5.76 2.91 -3.03
CA ILE A 85 5.87 4.34 -2.68
C ILE A 85 5.08 5.25 -3.62
N SER A 86 4.37 4.68 -4.59
CA SER A 86 3.58 5.48 -5.52
C SER A 86 2.37 6.09 -4.80
N ARG A 87 2.00 7.32 -5.20
CA ARG A 87 0.81 8.01 -4.67
C ARG A 87 -0.44 7.15 -4.71
N SER A 88 -0.66 6.41 -5.81
CA SER A 88 -1.84 5.56 -5.97
C SER A 88 -1.82 4.36 -5.03
N PHE A 89 -0.65 3.81 -4.71
CA PHE A 89 -0.53 2.76 -3.71
C PHE A 89 -0.76 3.30 -2.30
N LEU A 90 -0.09 4.39 -1.92
CA LEU A 90 -0.27 5.05 -0.63
C LEU A 90 -1.74 5.49 -0.40
N ALA A 91 -2.43 5.98 -1.44
CA ALA A 91 -3.85 6.29 -1.36
C ALA A 91 -4.71 5.05 -1.07
N LYS A 92 -4.38 3.89 -1.66
CA LYS A 92 -5.04 2.62 -1.33
C LYS A 92 -4.77 2.23 0.12
N ILE A 93 -3.53 2.34 0.59
CA ILE A 93 -3.19 2.06 2.00
C ILE A 93 -4.00 2.95 2.94
N ALA A 94 -4.14 4.24 2.62
CA ALA A 94 -4.95 5.17 3.39
C ALA A 94 -6.42 4.73 3.48
N ILE A 95 -7.01 4.30 2.36
CA ILE A 95 -8.40 3.80 2.31
C ILE A 95 -8.54 2.50 3.12
N GLU A 96 -7.61 1.54 2.97
CA GLU A 96 -7.64 0.29 3.76
C GLU A 96 -7.57 0.56 5.26
N CYS A 97 -6.81 1.59 5.65
CA CYS A 97 -6.72 2.06 7.04
C CYS A 97 -7.91 2.93 7.49
N GLY A 98 -8.86 3.26 6.61
CA GLY A 98 -10.03 4.08 6.91
C GLY A 98 -9.75 5.59 7.05
N LEU A 99 -8.64 6.08 6.50
CA LEU A 99 -8.28 7.50 6.53
C LEU A 99 -9.18 8.36 5.64
N ASP A 100 -9.74 7.79 4.58
CA ASP A 100 -10.73 8.44 3.70
C ASP A 100 -11.93 9.01 4.47
N LYS A 101 -12.29 8.37 5.59
CA LYS A 101 -13.38 8.77 6.48
C LYS A 101 -12.94 9.59 7.68
N SER A 102 -11.64 9.53 8.00
CA SER A 102 -11.09 10.11 9.24
C SER A 102 -10.44 11.48 9.02
N ILE A 103 -9.92 11.73 7.81
CA ILE A 103 -9.29 13.01 7.46
C ILE A 103 -10.35 14.11 7.40
N LYS A 104 -10.11 15.19 8.13
CA LYS A 104 -10.96 16.38 8.19
C LYS A 104 -10.52 17.36 7.09
N LEU A 105 -11.46 17.68 6.21
CA LEU A 105 -11.27 18.64 5.11
C LEU A 105 -12.15 19.87 5.32
N ALA A 106 -11.79 21.00 4.70
CA ALA A 106 -12.68 22.15 4.61
C ALA A 106 -14.00 21.78 3.89
N LYS A 107 -15.06 22.55 4.17
CA LYS A 107 -16.36 22.38 3.52
C LYS A 107 -16.19 22.41 1.99
N ASN A 108 -16.78 21.42 1.31
CA ASN A 108 -16.71 21.24 -0.15
C ASN A 108 -15.30 21.00 -0.72
N TYR A 109 -14.30 20.72 0.12
CA TYR A 109 -12.96 20.38 -0.36
C TYR A 109 -12.91 18.88 -0.71
N PRO A 110 -12.60 18.50 -1.97
CA PRO A 110 -12.67 17.11 -2.40
C PRO A 110 -11.53 16.28 -1.80
N MET A 111 -11.85 15.03 -1.43
CA MET A 111 -10.82 14.03 -1.14
C MET A 111 -10.11 13.64 -2.45
N SER A 112 -8.79 13.42 -2.38
CA SER A 112 -7.98 12.99 -3.52
C SER A 112 -6.88 12.04 -3.08
N ASP A 113 -6.34 11.27 -4.03
CA ASP A 113 -5.19 10.39 -3.80
C ASP A 113 -3.98 11.14 -3.24
N GLY A 114 -3.80 12.40 -3.64
CA GLY A 114 -2.73 13.26 -3.11
C GLY A 114 -2.88 13.48 -1.60
N ILE A 115 -4.10 13.82 -1.14
CA ILE A 115 -4.38 14.03 0.29
C ILE A 115 -4.19 12.74 1.08
N LEU A 116 -4.72 11.63 0.55
CA LEU A 116 -4.63 10.32 1.18
C LEU A 116 -3.16 9.87 1.32
N SER A 117 -2.38 10.00 0.25
CA SER A 117 -0.94 9.68 0.25
C SER A 117 -0.16 10.56 1.23
N GLU A 118 -0.34 11.88 1.14
CA GLU A 118 0.33 12.84 2.02
C GLU A 118 -0.01 12.58 3.50
N ASN A 119 -1.22 12.09 3.79
CA ASN A 119 -1.62 11.80 5.16
C ASN A 119 -0.92 10.56 5.72
N VAL A 120 -0.72 9.51 4.92
CA VAL A 120 0.08 8.34 5.33
C VAL A 120 1.52 8.77 5.58
N GLU A 121 2.11 9.56 4.68
CA GLU A 121 3.46 10.11 4.87
C GLU A 121 3.55 10.92 6.16
N ALA A 122 2.59 11.82 6.42
CA ALA A 122 2.57 12.63 7.64
C ALA A 122 2.52 11.78 8.93
N HIS A 123 1.77 10.67 8.93
CA HIS A 123 1.79 9.72 10.05
C HIS A 123 3.19 9.12 10.26
N PHE A 124 3.89 8.75 9.19
CA PHE A 124 5.24 8.19 9.26
C PHE A 124 6.27 9.15 9.85
N ALA A 125 6.17 10.45 9.52
CA ALA A 125 6.98 11.46 10.18
C ALA A 125 6.71 11.50 11.69
N LEU A 126 5.45 11.48 12.10
CA LEU A 126 5.08 11.53 13.51
C LEU A 126 5.48 10.27 14.27
N TYR A 127 5.45 9.09 13.66
CA TYR A 127 5.96 7.88 14.31
C TYR A 127 7.43 8.01 14.67
N ILE A 128 8.27 8.46 13.73
CA ILE A 128 9.70 8.65 13.99
C ILE A 128 9.94 9.75 15.04
N LEU A 129 9.26 10.89 14.92
CA LEU A 129 9.43 12.01 15.85
C LEU A 129 8.99 11.67 17.30
N ASN A 130 8.21 10.60 17.47
CA ASN A 130 7.69 10.16 18.78
C ASN A 130 8.24 8.78 19.19
N GLY A 131 9.33 8.31 18.59
CA GLY A 131 10.00 7.07 18.99
C GLY A 131 9.17 5.80 18.78
N MET A 132 8.27 5.80 17.80
CA MET A 132 7.39 4.67 17.46
C MET A 132 7.93 3.86 16.27
N GLU A 133 9.26 3.68 16.22
CA GLU A 133 9.91 3.03 15.07
C GLU A 133 9.53 1.55 14.95
N ASP A 134 9.34 0.85 16.08
CA ASP A 134 9.00 -0.57 16.08
C ASP A 134 7.56 -0.82 15.60
N GLU A 135 6.60 0.00 16.05
CA GLU A 135 5.22 -0.05 15.55
C GLU A 135 5.16 0.25 14.04
N MET A 136 6.00 1.18 13.56
CA MET A 136 6.10 1.51 12.15
C MET A 136 6.73 0.37 11.33
N LYS A 137 7.79 -0.28 11.84
CA LYS A 137 8.39 -1.47 11.19
C LYS A 137 7.36 -2.59 11.05
N GLN A 138 6.58 -2.84 12.09
CA GLN A 138 5.51 -3.84 12.05
C GLN A 138 4.48 -3.49 10.98
N PHE A 139 4.00 -2.23 10.95
CA PHE A 139 3.04 -1.80 9.95
C PHE A 139 3.60 -1.92 8.52
N ILE A 140 4.86 -1.60 8.31
CA ILE A 140 5.51 -1.75 6.99
C ILE A 140 5.59 -3.22 6.56
N ALA A 141 5.91 -4.14 7.47
CA ALA A 141 5.88 -5.57 7.16
C ALA A 141 4.47 -6.01 6.72
N GLU A 142 3.43 -5.55 7.41
CA GLU A 142 2.03 -5.81 7.04
C GLU A 142 1.65 -5.21 5.67
N VAL A 143 2.12 -4.01 5.34
CA VAL A 143 1.93 -3.36 4.04
C VAL A 143 2.59 -4.18 2.92
N VAL A 144 3.82 -4.66 3.14
CA VAL A 144 4.54 -5.48 2.17
C VAL A 144 3.88 -6.85 2.00
N ASP A 145 3.41 -7.48 3.08
CA ASP A 145 2.61 -8.71 3.01
C ASP A 145 1.30 -8.49 2.22
N TYR A 146 0.60 -7.40 2.51
CA TYR A 146 -0.62 -7.01 1.79
C TYR A 146 -0.37 -6.84 0.28
N TYR A 147 0.74 -6.20 -0.10
CA TYR A 147 1.12 -6.05 -1.49
C TYR A 147 1.33 -7.41 -2.20
N PHE A 148 2.09 -8.32 -1.60
CA PHE A 148 2.35 -9.64 -2.20
C PHE A 148 1.10 -10.52 -2.27
N GLU A 149 0.23 -10.47 -1.28
CA GLU A 149 -1.05 -11.19 -1.31
C GLU A 149 -1.93 -10.74 -2.48
N LYS A 150 -1.96 -9.43 -2.76
CA LYS A 150 -2.69 -8.88 -3.91
C LYS A 150 -2.02 -9.22 -5.24
N GLU A 151 -0.70 -9.28 -5.30
CA GLU A 151 0.06 -9.71 -6.49
C GLU A 151 -0.27 -11.17 -6.85
N VAL A 152 -0.16 -12.10 -5.88
CA VAL A 152 -0.50 -13.52 -6.07
C VAL A 152 -1.97 -13.71 -6.48
N ALA A 153 -2.88 -12.94 -5.87
CA ALA A 153 -4.30 -13.00 -6.24
C ALA A 153 -4.58 -12.49 -7.66
N GLN A 154 -3.78 -11.57 -8.18
CA GLN A 154 -3.89 -11.10 -9.57
C GLN A 154 -3.33 -12.13 -10.55
N GLU A 155 -2.17 -12.72 -10.26
CA GLU A 155 -1.60 -13.81 -11.07
C GLU A 155 -2.55 -15.01 -11.17
N GLY A 156 -3.16 -15.41 -10.05
CA GLY A 156 -4.13 -16.51 -10.02
C GLY A 156 -5.39 -16.25 -10.86
N LYS A 157 -5.84 -14.98 -10.97
CA LYS A 157 -6.97 -14.61 -11.83
C LYS A 157 -6.61 -14.68 -13.30
N ILE A 158 -5.44 -14.16 -13.67
CA ILE A 158 -4.95 -14.18 -15.06
C ILE A 158 -4.83 -15.64 -15.53
N GLN A 159 -4.26 -16.53 -14.71
CA GLN A 159 -4.14 -17.95 -15.05
C GLN A 159 -5.52 -18.61 -15.27
N VAL A 160 -6.51 -18.31 -14.43
CA VAL A 160 -7.87 -18.86 -14.59
C VAL A 160 -8.55 -18.33 -15.86
N ASP A 161 -8.39 -17.06 -16.18
CA ASP A 161 -8.96 -16.47 -17.41
C ASP A 161 -8.30 -17.07 -18.66
N ASP A 162 -6.99 -17.31 -18.65
CA ASP A 162 -6.26 -17.97 -19.74
C ASP A 162 -6.73 -19.44 -19.92
N ASP A 163 -6.84 -20.21 -18.83
CA ASP A 163 -7.31 -21.60 -18.87
C ASP A 163 -8.76 -21.71 -19.40
N VAL A 164 -9.64 -20.79 -19.01
CA VAL A 164 -11.04 -20.74 -19.50
C VAL A 164 -11.10 -20.39 -20.99
N ASN A 165 -10.28 -19.45 -21.45
CA ASN A 165 -10.22 -19.08 -22.86
C ASN A 165 -9.71 -20.23 -23.75
N ASP A 166 -8.75 -21.02 -23.26
CA ASP A 166 -8.23 -22.18 -24.01
C ASP A 166 -9.24 -23.33 -24.07
N MET A 167 -9.96 -23.63 -22.98
CA MET A 167 -11.06 -24.61 -23.01
C MET A 167 -12.18 -24.22 -23.98
N GLN A 168 -12.57 -22.94 -24.04
CA GLN A 168 -13.60 -22.47 -24.99
C GLN A 168 -13.16 -22.60 -26.45
N LYS A 169 -11.87 -22.36 -26.76
CA LYS A 169 -11.33 -22.59 -28.10
C LYS A 169 -11.35 -24.06 -28.49
N GLU A 170 -11.00 -24.97 -27.58
CA GLU A 170 -11.03 -26.42 -27.86
C GLU A 170 -12.45 -26.92 -28.15
N MET A 171 -13.46 -26.42 -27.42
CA MET A 171 -14.87 -26.75 -27.68
C MET A 171 -15.34 -26.26 -29.07
N MET A 172 -14.99 -25.02 -29.45
CA MET A 172 -15.35 -24.48 -30.79
C MET A 172 -14.62 -25.19 -31.95
N VAL A 173 -13.44 -25.77 -31.71
CA VAL A 173 -12.71 -26.54 -32.74
C VAL A 173 -13.31 -27.93 -32.95
N ASN A 174 -13.94 -28.51 -31.93
CA ASN A 174 -14.56 -29.83 -32.02
C ASN A 174 -15.95 -29.78 -32.68
N ASP A 175 -16.73 -28.71 -32.48
CA ASP A 175 -18.04 -28.53 -33.14
C ASP A 175 -17.92 -28.33 -34.66
N ASN A 176 -16.75 -27.92 -35.19
CA ASN A 176 -16.50 -27.72 -36.62
C ASN A 176 -15.95 -28.97 -37.35
N LYS A 177 -15.85 -30.12 -36.68
CA LYS A 177 -15.32 -31.37 -37.26
C LYS A 177 -16.38 -32.47 -37.43
N GLU A 178 -17.64 -32.19 -37.14
CA GLU A 178 -18.75 -33.15 -37.26
C GLU A 178 -19.66 -32.92 -38.49
N GLU A 179 -19.30 -32.04 -39.44
CA GLU A 179 -19.91 -31.95 -40.79
C GLU A 179 -19.00 -32.57 -41.87
#